data_AF-A0A7H4PEY3-F1
#
_entry.id   AF-A0A7H4PEY3-F1
#
_cell.length_a   1.000
_cell.length_b   1.000
_cell.length_c   1.000
_cell.angle_alpha   90.00
_cell.angle_beta   90.00
_cell.angle_gamma   90.00
#
_symmetry.space_group_name_H-M   'P 1'
#
loop_
_entity.id
_entity.type
_entity.pdbx_description
1 polymer ?
#
loop_
_entity_poly.entity_id
_entity_poly.type
_entity_poly.pdbx_seq_one_letter_code
_entity_poly.pdbx_strand_id
1 'polypeptide(L)' 'MKITKLTTYRLPPRWMFLKIETDEGVVGWGEP' A
#
# COMPACT_ATOMS: atom_id res chain seq x y z
N MET A 1 -10.59 9.71 -8.69
CA MET A 1 -9.85 9.28 -7.49
C MET A 1 -10.55 8.06 -6.91
N LYS A 2 -10.17 6.87 -7.40
CA LYS A 2 -10.62 5.56 -6.91
C LYS A 2 -9.41 4.70 -6.61
N ILE A 3 -9.49 3.89 -5.56
CA ILE A 3 -8.45 2.91 -5.23
C ILE A 3 -8.59 1.71 -6.19
N THR A 4 -7.49 1.32 -6.84
CA THR A 4 -7.45 0.22 -7.81
C THR A 4 -6.72 -0.99 -7.28
N LYS A 5 -5.77 -0.82 -6.36
CA LYS A 5 -4.98 -1.94 -5.81
C LYS A 5 -4.49 -1.66 -4.40
N LEU A 6 -4.48 -2.73 -3.60
CA LEU A 6 -3.91 -2.79 -2.26
C LEU A 6 -2.87 -3.90 -2.23
N THR A 7 -1.64 -3.59 -1.86
CA THR A 7 -0.56 -4.58 -1.75
C THR A 7 0.07 -4.51 -0.36
N THR A 8 0.10 -5.65 0.33
CA THR A 8 0.76 -5.77 1.63
C THR A 8 2.14 -6.39 1.48
N TYR A 9 3.14 -5.77 2.10
CA TYR A 9 4.49 -6.29 2.19
C TYR A 9 4.77 -6.65 3.64
N ARG A 10 4.99 -7.94 3.94
CA ARG A 10 5.46 -8.37 5.25
C ARG A 10 6.98 -8.22 5.30
N LEU A 11 7.47 -7.45 6.26
CA LEU A 11 8.89 -7.28 6.50
C LEU A 11 9.28 -7.88 7.86
N PRO A 12 10.41 -8.61 7.93
CA PRO A 12 10.93 -9.09 9.21
C PRO A 12 11.26 -7.93 10.17
N PRO A 13 11.16 -8.12 11.50
CA PRO A 13 10.65 -9.30 12.18
C PRO A 13 9.11 -9.33 12.33
N ARG A 14 8.43 -8.18 12.19
CA ARG A 14 6.98 -8.04 12.42
C ARG A 14 6.36 -6.79 11.79
N TRP A 15 7.00 -6.24 10.77
CA TRP A 15 6.53 -5.04 10.10
C TRP A 15 5.61 -5.42 8.93
N MET A 16 4.71 -4.50 8.59
CA MET A 16 3.85 -4.65 7.43
C MET A 16 3.72 -3.29 6.73
N PHE A 17 4.08 -3.19 5.46
CA PHE A 17 3.80 -1.99 4.68
C PHE A 17 2.57 -2.22 3.83
N LEU A 18 1.73 -1.19 3.70
CA LEU A 18 0.60 -1.15 2.79
C LEU A 18 0.90 -0.17 1.67
N LYS A 19 0.84 -0.65 0.43
CA LYS A 19 0.85 0.18 -0.77
C LYS A 19 -0.57 0.29 -1.31
N ILE A 20 -1.02 1.52 -1.54
CA ILE A 20 -2.32 1.84 -2.12
C ILE A 20 -2.08 2.50 -3.48
N GLU A 21 -2.73 1.99 -4.52
CA GLU A 21 -2.64 2.53 -5.89
C GLU A 21 -4.01 3.04 -6.32
N THR A 22 -4.03 4.12 -7.09
CA THR A 22 -5.26 4.76 -7.58
C THR A 22 -5.36 4.69 -9.11
N ASP A 23 -6.56 4.93 -9.63
CA ASP A 23 -6.85 5.05 -11.06
C ASP A 23 -6.16 6.25 -11.74
N GLU A 24 -5.75 7.23 -10.93
CA GLU A 24 -5.03 8.44 -11.36
C GLU A 24 -3.50 8.28 -11.31
N GLY A 25 -3.00 7.09 -10.96
CA GLY A 25 -1.56 6.81 -10.89
C GLY A 25 -0.87 7.32 -9.61
N VAL A 26 -1.62 7.89 -8.67
CA VAL A 26 -1.10 8.28 -7.35
C VAL A 26 -0.90 7.05 -6.47
N VAL A 27 0.24 6.99 -5.78
CA VAL A 27 0.62 5.88 -4.88
C VAL A 27 0.77 6.41 -3.45
N GLY A 28 0.08 5.77 -2.51
CA GLY A 28 0.18 6.02 -1.08
C GLY A 28 0.84 4.86 -0.34
N TRP A 29 1.56 5.18 0.74
CA TRP A 29 2.19 4.20 1.63
C TRP A 29 1.68 4.38 3.06
N GLY A 30 1.48 3.26 3.76
CA GLY A 30 1.10 3.25 5.17
C GLY A 30 1.77 2.10 5.91
N GLU A 31 1.92 2.30 7.22
CA GLU A 31 2.47 1.33 8.17
C GLU A 31 1.46 1.21 9.33
N PRO A 32 0.99 0.00 9.67
CA PRO A 32 0.24 -0.27 10.88
C PRO A 32 1.13 -0.36 12.12
#